data_AF-A0A2E3RY53-F1
#
_entry.id   AF-A0A2E3RY53-F1
#
_cell.length_a   1.000
_cell.length_b   1.000
_cell.length_c   1.000
_cell.angle_alpha   90.00
_cell.angle_beta   90.00
_cell.angle_gamma   90.00
#
_symmetry.space_group_name_H-M   'P 1'
#
loop_
_entity.id
_entity.type
_entity.pdbx_description
1 polymer ?
#
loop_
_entity_poly.entity_id
_entity_poly.type
_entity_poly.pdbx_seq_one_letter_code
_entity_poly.pdbx_strand_id
1 'polypeptide(L)'
;MLGNQSKTPLEELDTKLRKVNARNLDQRKGTRSDQGFGVAVRIGVDIVAALAVGVGLGLLLDNWLNTKPWMLILFFILGASAGLLNVFRSVSGHGYAAGYASSEPKNELDGNSNKHVGNS
;
A
#
# COMPACT_ATOMS: atom_id res chain seq x y z
N MET A 1 -18.61 -37.95 35.90
CA MET A 1 -18.21 -36.54 35.77
C MET A 1 -16.87 -36.51 35.03
N LEU A 2 -16.85 -36.18 33.74
CA LEU A 2 -15.60 -36.02 32.99
C LEU A 2 -15.80 -34.98 31.89
N GLY A 3 -15.40 -33.73 32.16
CA GLY A 3 -15.54 -32.62 31.24
C GLY A 3 -14.35 -31.70 31.38
N ASN A 4 -13.18 -32.14 30.90
CA ASN A 4 -11.99 -31.30 30.83
C ASN A 4 -11.03 -31.88 29.79
N GLN A 5 -11.19 -31.55 28.50
CA GLN A 5 -10.11 -31.61 27.50
C GLN A 5 -10.45 -30.72 26.30
N SER A 6 -10.28 -29.41 26.46
CA SER A 6 -9.87 -28.54 25.34
C SER A 6 -9.58 -27.14 25.89
N LYS A 7 -8.36 -26.93 26.39
CA LYS A 7 -7.72 -25.64 26.09
C LYS A 7 -7.53 -25.64 24.58
N THR A 8 -8.43 -24.96 23.91
CA THR A 8 -8.72 -25.09 22.48
C THR A 8 -7.49 -24.70 21.66
N PRO A 9 -7.17 -25.40 20.55
CA PRO A 9 -6.11 -25.01 19.61
C PRO A 9 -6.19 -23.55 19.15
N LEU A 10 -7.39 -22.97 19.25
CA LEU A 10 -7.70 -21.58 18.99
C LEU A 10 -7.03 -20.61 19.98
N GLU A 11 -6.92 -20.95 21.27
CA GLU A 11 -6.21 -20.10 22.23
C GLU A 11 -4.71 -20.03 21.96
N GLU A 12 -4.10 -21.15 21.56
CA GLU A 12 -2.68 -21.17 21.21
C GLU A 12 -2.43 -20.41 19.91
N LEU A 13 -3.36 -20.52 18.96
CA LEU A 13 -3.32 -19.78 17.70
C LEU A 13 -3.49 -18.29 17.94
N ASP A 14 -4.44 -17.87 18.76
CA ASP A 14 -4.65 -16.48 19.18
C ASP A 14 -3.42 -15.93 19.89
N THR A 15 -2.81 -16.73 20.77
CA THR A 15 -1.58 -16.32 21.47
C THR A 15 -0.41 -16.15 20.50
N LYS A 16 -0.25 -17.06 19.54
CA LYS A 16 0.78 -16.95 18.48
C LYS A 16 0.51 -15.78 17.55
N LEU A 17 -0.74 -15.59 17.09
CA LEU A 17 -1.19 -14.47 16.26
C LEU A 17 -0.93 -13.14 16.97
N ARG A 18 -1.28 -13.04 18.25
CA ARG A 18 -1.09 -11.83 19.06
C ARG A 18 0.37 -11.50 19.28
N LYS A 19 1.22 -12.52 19.47
CA LYS A 19 2.69 -12.37 19.60
C LYS A 19 3.35 -11.94 18.28
N VAL A 20 2.89 -12.47 17.15
CA VAL A 20 3.35 -12.07 15.81
C VAL A 20 2.86 -10.66 15.47
N ASN A 21 1.60 -10.34 15.79
CA ASN A 21 1.02 -9.03 15.54
C ASN A 21 1.68 -7.95 16.41
N ALA A 22 1.93 -8.22 17.70
CA ALA A 22 2.64 -7.29 18.59
C ALA A 22 4.06 -6.98 18.09
N ARG A 23 4.83 -8.01 17.67
CA ARG A 23 6.15 -7.81 17.07
C ARG A 23 6.11 -7.01 15.76
N ASN A 24 5.08 -7.24 14.94
CA ASN A 24 4.86 -6.46 13.73
C ASN A 24 4.46 -5.01 14.06
N LEU A 25 3.68 -4.78 15.12
CA LEU A 25 3.26 -3.45 15.55
C LEU A 25 4.41 -2.64 16.14
N ASP A 26 5.32 -3.27 16.90
CA ASP A 26 6.51 -2.62 17.47
C ASP A 26 7.54 -2.29 16.39
N GLN A 27 7.79 -3.22 15.45
CA GLN A 27 8.58 -2.92 14.25
C GLN A 27 7.94 -1.79 13.43
N ARG A 28 6.61 -1.80 13.27
CA ARG A 28 5.87 -0.74 12.58
C ARG A 28 5.81 0.59 13.32
N LYS A 29 6.06 0.64 14.64
CA LYS A 29 5.96 1.89 15.42
C LYS A 29 7.22 2.74 15.31
N GLY A 30 8.39 2.11 15.24
CA GLY A 30 9.65 2.77 14.87
C GLY A 30 9.71 3.11 13.37
N THR A 31 9.02 2.36 12.53
CA THR A 31 9.02 2.58 11.07
C THR A 31 7.80 3.32 10.53
N ARG A 32 6.82 3.78 11.32
CA ARG A 32 5.63 4.48 10.77
C ARG A 32 5.92 5.93 10.39
N SER A 33 6.71 6.64 11.20
CA SER A 33 7.27 7.95 10.84
C SER A 33 8.28 7.82 9.70
N ASP A 34 9.09 6.74 9.72
CA ASP A 34 10.13 6.51 8.72
C ASP A 34 9.59 5.91 7.41
N GLN A 35 8.44 5.23 7.42
CA GLN A 35 7.84 4.63 6.22
C GLN A 35 7.42 5.70 5.23
N GLY A 36 6.79 6.78 5.71
CA GLY A 36 6.40 7.90 4.85
C GLY A 36 7.62 8.58 4.22
N PHE A 37 8.68 8.76 5.01
CA PHE A 37 9.92 9.36 4.55
C PHE A 37 10.66 8.48 3.54
N GLY A 38 10.84 7.18 3.82
CA GLY A 38 11.50 6.25 2.91
C GLY A 38 10.76 6.10 1.57
N VAL A 39 9.42 6.11 1.60
CA VAL A 39 8.59 6.11 0.38
C VAL A 39 8.78 7.42 -0.40
N ALA A 40 8.75 8.58 0.27
CA ALA A 40 8.95 9.87 -0.38
C ALA A 40 10.36 10.00 -1.00
N VAL A 41 11.41 9.56 -0.30
CA VAL A 41 12.78 9.54 -0.80
C VAL A 41 12.90 8.66 -2.04
N ARG A 42 12.34 7.44 -2.01
CA ARG A 42 12.34 6.55 -3.17
C ARG A 42 11.65 7.17 -4.37
N ILE A 43 10.47 7.76 -4.17
CA ILE A 43 9.73 8.45 -5.24
C ILE A 43 10.58 9.59 -5.82
N GLY A 44 11.22 10.39 -4.97
CA GLY A 44 12.12 11.46 -5.40
C GLY A 44 13.30 10.93 -6.22
N VAL A 45 13.95 9.86 -5.75
CA VAL A 45 15.06 9.21 -6.46
C VAL A 45 14.62 8.63 -7.79
N ASP A 46 13.46 7.99 -7.88
CA ASP A 46 12.92 7.44 -9.13
C ASP A 46 12.71 8.54 -10.19
N ILE A 47 12.17 9.70 -9.78
CA ILE A 47 11.98 10.85 -10.67
C ILE A 47 13.33 11.42 -11.13
N VAL A 48 14.25 11.66 -10.19
CA VAL A 48 15.58 12.22 -10.50
C VAL A 48 16.38 11.28 -11.38
N ALA A 49 16.32 9.96 -11.14
CA ALA A 49 17.00 8.96 -11.95
C ALA A 49 16.46 8.93 -13.39
N ALA A 50 15.13 8.94 -13.57
CA ALA A 50 14.53 8.97 -14.90
C ALA A 50 14.91 10.23 -15.69
N LEU A 51 14.92 11.40 -15.02
CA LEU A 51 15.37 12.66 -15.62
C LEU A 51 16.86 12.65 -15.95
N ALA A 52 17.71 12.16 -15.04
CA ALA A 52 19.15 12.06 -15.26
C ALA A 52 19.48 11.16 -16.46
N VAL A 53 18.79 10.04 -16.60
CA VAL A 53 18.94 9.13 -17.75
C VAL A 53 18.44 9.81 -19.03
N GLY A 54 17.27 10.45 -19.02
CA GLY A 54 16.73 11.15 -20.19
C GLY A 54 17.63 12.30 -20.66
N VAL A 55 18.06 13.17 -19.75
CA VAL A 55 18.97 14.28 -20.07
C VAL A 55 20.35 13.77 -20.48
N GLY A 56 20.90 12.78 -19.77
CA GLY A 56 22.20 12.18 -20.09
C GLY A 56 22.23 11.56 -21.49
N LEU A 57 21.22 10.76 -21.84
CA LEU A 57 21.09 10.18 -23.18
C LEU A 57 20.78 11.25 -24.24
N GLY A 58 19.93 12.22 -23.93
CA GLY A 58 19.60 13.33 -24.82
C GLY A 58 20.84 14.15 -25.20
N LEU A 59 21.68 14.48 -24.21
CA LEU A 59 22.94 15.20 -24.42
C LEU A 59 23.97 14.35 -25.18
N LEU A 60 24.08 13.06 -24.86
CA LEU A 60 24.99 12.16 -25.56
C LEU A 60 24.60 12.04 -27.04
N LEU A 61 23.31 11.89 -27.33
CA LEU A 61 22.80 11.82 -28.70
C LEU A 61 22.93 13.14 -29.44
N ASP A 62 22.58 14.28 -28.81
CA ASP A 62 22.73 15.60 -29.44
C ASP A 62 24.20 15.87 -29.81
N ASN A 63 25.15 15.47 -28.97
CA ASN A 63 26.58 15.63 -29.25
C ASN A 63 27.09 14.67 -30.35
N TRP A 64 26.51 13.48 -30.47
CA TRP A 64 26.91 12.50 -31.49
C TRP A 64 26.31 12.81 -32.86
N LEU A 65 25.06 13.28 -32.89
CA LEU A 65 24.33 13.61 -34.11
C LEU A 65 24.53 15.07 -34.57
N ASN A 66 25.25 15.88 -33.77
CA ASN A 66 25.42 17.32 -33.96
C ASN A 66 24.06 18.05 -34.13
N THR A 67 23.01 17.45 -33.57
CA THR A 67 21.67 18.02 -33.60
C THR A 67 21.61 19.15 -32.59
N LYS A 68 21.01 20.28 -32.99
CA LYS A 68 20.48 21.31 -32.07
C LYS A 68 19.63 20.62 -30.99
N PRO A 69 19.37 21.19 -29.79
CA PRO A 69 18.92 20.48 -28.57
C PRO A 69 17.50 19.88 -28.63
N TRP A 70 17.20 19.17 -29.71
CA TRP A 70 15.95 18.55 -30.08
C TRP A 70 15.87 17.15 -29.50
N MET A 71 16.98 16.39 -29.52
CA MET A 71 16.99 15.07 -28.87
C MET A 71 16.89 15.23 -27.36
N LEU A 72 17.56 16.25 -26.79
CA LEU A 72 17.38 16.59 -25.38
C LEU A 72 15.90 16.87 -25.05
N ILE A 73 15.20 17.72 -25.82
CA ILE A 73 13.78 18.01 -25.56
C ILE A 73 12.92 16.74 -25.63
N LEU A 74 13.12 15.91 -26.66
CA LEU A 74 12.38 14.66 -26.82
C LEU A 74 12.63 13.70 -25.65
N PHE A 75 13.90 13.46 -25.32
CA PHE A 75 14.29 12.57 -24.23
C PHE A 75 13.96 13.12 -22.85
N PHE A 76 13.92 14.44 -22.68
CA PHE A 76 13.44 15.07 -21.46
C PHE A 76 11.96 14.77 -21.24
N ILE A 77 11.11 14.95 -22.26
CA ILE A 77 9.68 14.62 -22.17
C ILE A 77 9.51 13.11 -21.92
N LEU A 78 10.27 12.27 -22.62
CA LEU A 78 10.23 10.82 -22.40
C LEU A 78 10.65 10.43 -20.97
N GLY A 79 11.75 10.99 -20.47
CA GLY A 79 12.28 10.71 -19.13
C GLY A 79 11.34 11.21 -18.04
N ALA A 80 10.80 12.42 -18.19
CA ALA A 80 9.78 12.96 -17.29
C ALA A 80 8.50 12.10 -17.28
N SER A 81 8.03 11.67 -18.46
CA SER A 81 6.87 10.79 -18.58
C SER A 81 7.11 9.43 -17.93
N ALA A 82 8.28 8.81 -18.18
CA ALA A 82 8.65 7.52 -17.59
C ALA A 82 8.74 7.60 -16.05
N GLY A 83 9.36 8.66 -15.52
CA GLY A 83 9.43 8.91 -14.08
C GLY A 83 8.05 9.06 -13.45
N LEU A 84 7.19 9.90 -14.04
CA LEU A 84 5.81 10.09 -13.59
C LEU A 84 4.99 8.79 -13.64
N LEU A 85 5.07 8.04 -14.75
CA LEU A 85 4.36 6.77 -14.91
C LEU A 85 4.80 5.72 -13.88
N ASN A 86 6.10 5.66 -13.55
CA ASN A 86 6.61 4.77 -12.51
C ASN A 86 6.04 5.11 -11.12
N VAL A 87 5.99 6.41 -10.80
CA VAL A 87 5.42 6.88 -9.52
C VAL A 87 3.92 6.64 -9.47
N PHE A 88 3.17 6.97 -10.52
CA PHE A 88 1.74 6.72 -10.57
C PHE A 88 1.41 5.24 -10.43
N ARG A 89 2.19 4.34 -11.05
CA ARG A 89 2.05 2.90 -10.82
C ARG A 89 2.26 2.52 -9.34
N SER A 90 3.33 3.04 -8.73
CA SER A 90 3.68 2.75 -7.33
C SER A 90 2.57 3.18 -6.36
N VAL A 91 1.99 4.36 -6.59
CA VAL A 91 0.91 4.91 -5.76
C VAL A 91 -0.44 4.24 -6.05
N SER A 92 -0.74 3.95 -7.32
CA SER A 92 -2.03 3.36 -7.73
C SER A 92 -2.20 1.90 -7.29
N GLY A 93 -1.10 1.16 -7.10
CA GLY A 93 -1.14 -0.25 -6.71
C GLY A 93 -1.70 -0.52 -5.30
N HIS A 94 -1.77 0.50 -4.42
CA HIS A 94 -2.22 0.32 -3.03
C HIS A 94 -3.33 1.30 -2.58
N GLY A 95 -3.68 2.31 -3.41
CA GLY A 95 -4.55 3.42 -3.00
C GLY A 95 -6.03 3.28 -3.33
N TYR A 96 -6.44 2.43 -4.28
CA TYR A 96 -7.83 2.40 -4.75
C TYR A 96 -8.72 1.33 -4.08
N ALA A 97 -8.14 0.34 -3.41
CA ALA A 97 -8.93 -0.76 -2.78
C ALA A 97 -9.32 -0.50 -1.31
N ALA A 98 -8.76 0.53 -0.66
CA ALA A 98 -9.01 0.79 0.77
C ALA A 98 -10.13 1.83 1.02
N GLY A 99 -10.62 2.51 -0.02
CA GLY A 99 -11.66 3.55 0.08
C GLY A 99 -13.11 3.06 -0.02
N TYR A 100 -13.34 1.79 -0.34
CA TYR A 100 -14.67 1.18 -0.44
C TYR A 100 -14.75 -0.11 0.39
N ALA A 101 -14.47 -0.03 1.69
CA ALA A 101 -15.11 -0.92 2.62
C ALA A 101 -16.46 -0.28 2.98
N SER A 102 -17.50 -0.79 2.33
CA SER A 102 -18.90 -0.48 2.53
C SER A 102 -19.23 -0.10 3.97
N SER A 103 -19.78 1.10 4.17
CA SER A 103 -20.68 1.36 5.29
C SER A 103 -21.85 0.38 5.17
N GLU A 104 -21.81 -0.66 5.98
CA GLU A 104 -22.80 -1.73 6.08
C GLU A 104 -24.22 -1.14 6.20
N PRO A 105 -25.16 -1.46 5.30
CA PRO A 105 -26.55 -1.10 5.49
C PRO A 105 -27.10 -2.03 6.57
N LYS A 106 -27.16 -1.52 7.80
CA LYS A 106 -27.87 -2.11 8.94
C LYS A 106 -29.35 -2.26 8.61
N ASN A 107 -29.68 -3.39 8.00
CA ASN A 107 -31.02 -3.95 7.95
C ASN A 107 -31.04 -5.18 8.86
N GLU A 108 -31.12 -4.94 10.16
CA GLU A 108 -31.54 -5.95 11.14
C GLU A 108 -32.80 -5.43 11.84
N LEU A 109 -33.85 -5.31 11.03
CA LEU A 109 -35.20 -5.65 11.47
C LEU A 109 -35.29 -7.17 11.39
N ASP A 110 -34.70 -7.88 12.36
CA ASP A 110 -35.03 -9.27 12.63
C ASP A 110 -36.33 -9.30 13.45
N GLY A 111 -37.43 -9.48 12.73
CA GLY A 111 -38.62 -10.03 13.32
C GLY A 111 -38.38 -11.48 13.71
N ASN A 112 -38.03 -11.71 14.98
CA ASN A 112 -38.27 -13.00 15.61
C ASN A 112 -39.36 -12.89 16.68
N SER A 113 -40.57 -13.01 16.18
CA SER A 113 -41.75 -13.47 16.90
C SER A 113 -41.51 -14.89 17.42
N ASN A 114 -41.13 -15.05 18.70
CA ASN A 114 -41.64 -16.08 19.62
C ASN A 114 -40.79 -16.19 20.90
N LYS A 115 -41.32 -15.67 22.02
CA LYS A 115 -41.16 -16.29 23.34
C LYS A 115 -42.37 -15.94 24.22
N HIS A 116 -43.33 -16.87 24.25
CA HIS A 116 -44.15 -17.27 25.40
C HIS A 116 -44.55 -16.15 26.38
N VAL A 117 -45.76 -15.58 26.32
CA VAL A 117 -47.02 -16.20 26.79
C VAL A 117 -46.83 -17.19 27.95
N GLY A 118 -47.11 -16.72 29.16
CA GLY A 118 -47.60 -17.51 30.29
C GLY A 118 -46.55 -18.11 31.22
N ASN A 119 -46.11 -17.37 32.25
CA ASN A 119 -46.05 -17.89 33.62
C ASN A 119 -45.77 -16.77 34.65
N SER A 120 -46.82 -16.32 35.33
CA SER A 120 -46.86 -15.89 36.75
C SER A 120 -48.28 -15.49 37.10
#